data_AF-A0A2V6CVG1-F1
#
_entry.id   AF-A0A2V6CVG1-F1
#
_cell.length_a   1.000
_cell.length_b   1.000
_cell.length_c   1.000
_cell.angle_alpha   90.00
_cell.angle_beta   90.00
_cell.angle_gamma   90.00
#
_symmetry.space_group_name_H-M   'P 1'
#
loop_
_entity.id
_entity.type
_entity.pdbx_description
1 polymer ?
#
loop_
_entity_poly.entity_id
_entity_poly.type
_entity_poly.pdbx_seq_one_letter_code
_entity_poly.pdbx_strand_id
1 'polypeptide(L)'
;FLAIFEVEKVQPANVRHFGIMVRDEQQLAEVRKKLTGKYKLKLEPPFRCDFRDPWGNRIQVVDLHDESLIWLLPYREVQKAGVKFGETP
;
A
#
# COMPACT_ATOMS: atom_id res chain seq x y z
N PHE A 1 7.91 -8.95 -4.62
CA PHE A 1 9.29 -8.46 -4.52
C PHE A 1 9.34 -7.05 -5.09
N LEU A 2 10.13 -6.14 -4.51
CA LEU A 2 10.35 -4.80 -5.07
C LEU A 2 11.81 -4.72 -5.54
N ALA A 3 12.01 -4.49 -6.83
CA ALA A 3 13.34 -4.25 -7.38
C ALA A 3 13.50 -2.76 -7.72
N ILE A 4 14.58 -2.18 -7.21
CA ILE A 4 14.97 -0.79 -7.44
C ILE A 4 16.35 -0.83 -8.10
N PHE A 5 16.53 -0.05 -9.16
CA PHE A 5 17.80 0.06 -9.88
C PHE A 5 18.35 1.48 -9.73
N GLU A 6 19.65 1.59 -9.54
CA GLU A 6 20.35 2.87 -9.60
C GLU A 6 20.43 3.33 -11.06
N VAL A 7 20.13 4.61 -11.28
CA VAL A 7 20.15 5.24 -12.60
C VAL A 7 20.80 6.62 -12.48
N GLU A 8 21.48 7.07 -13.53
CA GLU A 8 22.15 8.38 -13.56
C GLU A 8 21.14 9.54 -13.41
N LYS A 9 19.93 9.38 -13.96
CA LYS A 9 18.87 10.39 -13.86
C LYS A 9 17.52 9.75 -13.52
N VAL A 10 16.96 10.16 -12.38
CA VAL A 10 15.61 9.77 -11.94
C VAL A 10 14.57 10.25 -12.94
N GLN A 11 13.73 9.33 -13.41
CA GLN A 11 12.58 9.64 -14.25
C GLN A 11 11.29 9.37 -13.48
N PRO A 12 10.61 10.40 -12.95
CA PRO A 12 9.35 10.20 -12.25
C PRO A 12 8.32 9.65 -13.24
N ALA A 13 7.78 8.47 -12.95
CA ALA A 13 6.76 7.87 -13.79
C ALA A 13 5.44 8.64 -13.62
N ASN A 14 4.86 9.13 -14.73
CA ASN A 14 3.59 9.84 -14.70
C ASN A 14 2.38 8.89 -14.59
N VAL A 15 2.52 7.64 -15.03
CA VAL A 15 1.43 6.64 -15.09
C VAL A 15 1.72 5.39 -14.28
N ARG A 16 3.00 4.99 -14.16
CA ARG A 16 3.39 3.78 -13.44
C ARG A 16 3.46 4.07 -11.94
N HIS A 17 2.99 3.13 -11.14
CA HIS A 17 3.05 3.19 -9.68
C HIS A 17 3.23 1.78 -9.12
N PHE A 18 3.67 1.71 -7.87
CA PHE A 18 3.68 0.46 -7.10
C PHE A 18 2.44 0.42 -6.20
N GLY A 19 1.58 -0.57 -6.42
CA GLY A 19 0.42 -0.82 -5.57
C GLY A 19 0.80 -1.66 -4.35
N ILE A 20 0.41 -1.19 -3.16
CA ILE A 20 0.49 -1.93 -1.90
C ILE A 20 -0.93 -2.09 -1.37
N MET A 21 -1.40 -3.34 -1.34
CA MET A 21 -2.70 -3.68 -0.77
C MET A 21 -2.58 -3.77 0.76
N VAL A 22 -3.47 -3.09 1.47
CA VAL A 22 -3.68 -3.29 2.92
C VAL A 22 -4.96 -4.07 3.15
N ARG A 23 -5.06 -4.68 4.34
CA ARG A 23 -6.18 -5.58 4.67
C ARG A 23 -7.49 -4.83 4.89
N ASP A 24 -7.41 -3.63 5.46
CA ASP A 24 -8.54 -2.84 5.90
C ASP A 24 -8.18 -1.35 6.09
N GLU A 25 -9.21 -0.54 6.30
CA GLU A 25 -9.10 0.90 6.56
C GLU A 25 -8.32 1.24 7.84
N GLN A 26 -8.31 0.36 8.85
CA GLN A 26 -7.55 0.61 10.09
C GLN A 26 -6.05 0.55 9.81
N GLN A 27 -5.61 -0.47 9.07
CA GLN A 27 -4.23 -0.62 8.63
C GLN A 27 -3.82 0.53 7.70
N LEU A 28 -4.73 1.01 6.84
CA LEU A 28 -4.49 2.20 6.03
C LEU A 28 -4.21 3.44 6.88
N ALA A 29 -5.00 3.65 7.95
CA ALA A 29 -4.81 4.76 8.87
C ALA A 29 -3.48 4.67 9.64
N GLU A 30 -3.05 3.46 10.03
CA GLU A 30 -1.74 3.25 10.64
C GLU A 30 -0.58 3.59 9.70
N VAL A 31 -0.67 3.15 8.44
CA VAL A 31 0.32 3.47 7.40
C VAL A 31 0.36 4.98 7.22
N ARG A 32 -0.80 5.63 7.08
CA ARG A 32 -0.90 7.08 6.95
C ARG A 32 -0.23 7.81 8.11
N LYS A 33 -0.49 7.39 9.36
CA LYS A 33 0.12 7.97 10.56
C LYS A 33 1.64 7.80 10.59
N LYS A 34 2.16 6.63 10.16
CA LYS A 34 3.60 6.38 10.07
C LYS A 34 4.25 7.26 8.99
N LEU A 35 3.64 7.37 7.82
CA LEU A 35 4.15 8.17 6.71
C LEU A 35 4.24 9.66 7.07
N THR A 36 3.16 10.24 7.60
CA THR A 36 3.11 11.68 7.91
C THR A 36 3.84 12.04 9.22
N GLY A 37 3.80 11.15 10.22
CA GLY A 37 4.43 11.39 11.52
C GLY A 37 5.91 11.04 11.54
N LYS A 38 6.24 9.76 11.38
CA LYS A 38 7.61 9.25 11.52
C LYS A 38 8.49 9.66 10.34
N TYR A 39 7.99 9.45 9.12
CA TYR A 39 8.77 9.68 7.90
C TYR A 39 8.56 11.06 7.29
N LYS A 40 7.58 11.84 7.80
CA LYS A 40 7.25 13.20 7.34
C LYS A 40 7.04 13.30 5.82
N LEU A 41 6.55 12.22 5.22
CA LEU A 41 6.26 12.15 3.79
C LEU A 41 4.95 12.90 3.49
N LYS A 42 4.92 13.58 2.34
CA LYS A 42 3.73 14.25 1.85
C LYS A 42 2.85 13.24 1.11
N LEU A 43 1.57 13.24 1.45
CA LEU A 43 0.57 12.45 0.73
C LEU A 43 0.13 13.23 -0.51
N GLU A 44 -0.02 12.54 -1.63
CA GLU A 44 -0.50 13.11 -2.90
C GLU A 44 -2.03 12.89 -3.04
N PRO A 45 -2.83 13.96 -3.22
CA PRO A 45 -4.25 13.82 -3.58
C PRO A 45 -4.40 13.31 -5.03
N PRO A 46 -5.51 12.66 -5.42
CA PRO A 46 -6.80 12.51 -4.73
C PRO A 46 -6.98 11.21 -3.91
N PHE A 47 -5.98 10.33 -3.89
CA PHE A 47 -6.08 9.00 -3.30
C PHE A 47 -5.68 8.97 -1.82
N ARG A 48 -6.26 8.06 -1.03
CA ARG A 48 -6.27 8.13 0.45
C ARG A 48 -4.87 8.19 1.08
N CYS A 49 -3.90 7.46 0.51
CA CYS A 49 -2.58 7.29 1.10
C CYS A 49 -1.47 7.13 0.04
N ASP A 50 -1.66 7.76 -1.13
CA ASP A 50 -0.61 7.81 -2.17
C ASP A 50 0.52 8.74 -1.71
N PHE A 51 1.75 8.37 -2.01
CA PHE A 51 2.92 9.20 -1.73
C PHE A 51 4.04 8.92 -2.73
N ARG A 52 5.05 9.78 -2.74
CA ARG A 52 6.32 9.52 -3.42
C ARG A 52 7.39 9.13 -2.42
N ASP A 53 8.13 8.08 -2.77
CA ASP A 53 9.33 7.72 -2.04
C ASP A 53 10.47 8.73 -2.32
N PRO A 54 11.59 8.67 -1.57
CA PRO A 54 12.73 9.56 -1.77
C PRO A 54 13.38 9.47 -3.16
N TRP A 55 13.14 8.40 -3.90
CA TRP A 55 13.66 8.16 -5.23
C TRP A 55 12.68 8.57 -6.34
N GLY A 56 11.54 9.16 -5.98
CA GLY A 56 10.55 9.69 -6.91
C GLY A 56 9.57 8.67 -7.48
N ASN A 57 9.56 7.43 -6.97
CA ASN A 57 8.56 6.44 -7.35
C ASN A 57 7.21 6.79 -6.70
N ARG A 58 6.13 6.67 -7.48
CA ARG A 58 4.78 6.81 -6.98
C ARG A 58 4.34 5.50 -6.33
N ILE A 59 4.01 5.56 -5.05
CA ILE A 59 3.49 4.44 -4.26
C ILE A 59 2.02 4.71 -3.99
N GLN A 60 1.17 3.74 -4.34
CA GLN A 60 -0.25 3.77 -4.06
C GLN A 60 -0.56 2.72 -3.00
N VAL A 61 -1.17 3.15 -1.90
CA VAL A 61 -1.59 2.26 -0.81
C VAL A 61 -3.11 2.25 -0.78
N VAL A 62 -3.70 1.08 -1.02
CA VAL A 62 -5.14 0.89 -1.21
C VAL A 62 -5.66 -0.24 -0.34
N ASP A 63 -6.90 -0.12 0.12
CA ASP A 63 -7.62 -1.20 0.79
C ASP A 63 -8.12 -2.20 -0.26
N LEU A 64 -8.13 -3.50 0.06
CA LEU A 64 -8.75 -4.53 -0.76
C LEU A 64 -10.21 -4.20 -1.14
N HIS A 65 -10.92 -3.47 -0.27
CA HIS A 65 -12.28 -2.99 -0.52
C HIS A 65 -12.37 -1.93 -1.63
N ASP A 66 -11.28 -1.18 -1.90
CA ASP A 66 -11.27 -0.10 -2.90
C ASP A 66 -11.16 -0.63 -4.35
N GLU A 67 -10.64 -1.85 -4.57
CA GLU A 67 -10.41 -2.36 -5.93
C GLU A 67 -11.48 -3.32 -6.45
N SER A 68 -11.95 -4.31 -5.66
CA SER A 68 -13.09 -5.15 -6.02
C SER A 68 -13.50 -6.09 -4.88
N LEU A 69 -14.81 -6.22 -4.64
CA LEU A 69 -15.39 -7.23 -3.75
C LEU A 69 -15.07 -8.67 -4.20
N ILE A 70 -14.67 -8.89 -5.45
CA ILE A 70 -14.25 -10.21 -5.97
C ILE A 70 -12.97 -10.69 -5.27
N TRP A 71 -12.04 -9.78 -4.94
CA TRP A 71 -10.82 -10.11 -4.21
C TRP A 71 -11.10 -10.51 -2.74
N LEU A 72 -12.26 -10.14 -2.21
CA LEU A 72 -12.73 -10.59 -0.89
C LEU A 72 -13.35 -11.98 -0.92
N LEU A 73 -13.69 -12.56 -2.08
CA LEU A 73 -14.33 -13.89 -2.14
C LEU A 73 -13.40 -14.98 -1.56
N PRO A 74 -12.13 -15.10 -2.00
CA PRO A 74 -11.21 -16.06 -1.39
C PRO A 74 -10.91 -15.69 0.07
N TYR A 75 -10.83 -14.39 0.40
CA TYR A 75 -10.53 -13.93 1.75
C TYR A 75 -11.65 -14.25 2.73
N ARG A 76 -12.92 -14.13 2.32
CA ARG A 76 -14.10 -14.51 3.10
C ARG A 76 -14.17 -16.03 3.30
N GLU A 77 -13.80 -16.81 2.30
CA GLU A 77 -13.70 -18.27 2.44
C GLU A 77 -12.63 -18.67 3.47
N VAL A 78 -11.45 -18.04 3.41
CA VAL A 78 -10.37 -18.24 4.39
C VAL A 78 -10.76 -17.76 5.79
N GLN A 79 -11.46 -16.63 5.91
CA GLN A 79 -11.99 -16.14 7.19
C GLN A 79 -13.06 -17.08 7.77
N LYS A 80 -13.99 -17.58 6.94
CA LYS A 80 -15.00 -18.57 7.34
C LYS A 80 -14.37 -19.89 7.80
N ALA A 81 -13.26 -20.28 7.19
CA ALA A 81 -12.47 -21.45 7.61
C ALA A 81 -11.75 -21.24 8.95
N GLY A 82 -11.80 -20.04 9.55
CA GLY A 82 -11.24 -19.76 10.87
C GLY A 82 -9.72 -19.72 10.90
N VAL A 83 -9.07 -19.60 9.74
CA VAL A 83 -7.60 -19.58 9.63
C VAL A 83 -7.08 -18.27 10.24
N LYS A 84 -6.39 -18.38 11.37
CA LYS A 84 -5.69 -17.27 12.01
C LYS A 84 -4.21 -17.37 11.69
N PHE A 85 -3.64 -16.33 11.08
CA PHE A 85 -2.19 -16.20 10.98
C PHE A 85 -1.67 -15.86 12.38
N GLY A 86 -1.00 -16.82 13.02
CA GLY A 86 -0.37 -16.61 14.31
C GLY A 86 0.80 -15.63 14.20
N GLU A 87 0.95 -14.75 15.19
CA GLU A 87 2.22 -14.05 15.39
C GLU A 87 3.26 -15.10 15.77
N THR A 88 4.29 -15.25 14.93
CA THR A 88 5.44 -16.11 15.27
C THR A 88 6.40 -15.28 16.13
N PRO A 89 7.14 -15.89 17.09
CA PRO A 89 7.87 -15.17 18.15
C PRO A 89 8.98 -14.25 17.64
#